data_AF-A0A7Y2ZCE6-F1
#
_entry.id   AF-A0A7Y2ZCE6-F1
#
_cell.length_a   1.000
_cell.length_b   1.000
_cell.length_c   1.000
_cell.angle_alpha   90.00
_cell.angle_beta   90.00
_cell.angle_gamma   90.00
#
_symmetry.space_group_name_H-M   'P 1'
#
loop_
_entity.id
_entity.type
_entity.pdbx_description
1 polymer ?
#
loop_
_entity_poly.entity_id
_entity_poly.type
_entity_poly.pdbx_seq_one_letter_code
_entity_poly.pdbx_strand_id
1 'polypeptide(L)'
;MRIKRRDFLKLSVAAGATAALSGLNKGTDMNAFAAHHGGKTGVMGGEWKPTTCQGCTTWCPAEVFIQDGRAVKVKGNRLSKQNEGKVCPRGHLSLQQVYDPDRIKVPMKRTNPKKGKGEDPKFVPISWDEALDTIADKMMELRKNNETEKYCLMRGRYTYMRDVIYDVMPKVFGSPNNISHSSTCAEAEKFGSYYTEGYWDYRDYDLSNSKYILIWGCDPVASNRMVPATIKRLGDALDTATVAAVDPRLTTSAAKANEWLPLMPGTDGALALGIAHVILTKGVWYKDFVGDFKDGTNRFKAGAEVDEAEFVEKETNGIVKWWNIAVKDMTAAKAAELSGVPADQIERVATGMAEAAPNVCVWMGPGAGMQARGAYSAMAVHALGGLVGG
;
A
#
# COMPACT_ATOMS: atom_id res chain seq x y z
N MET A 1 31.70 -31.53 -19.09
CA MET A 1 32.45 -30.27 -19.29
C MET A 1 32.01 -29.27 -18.23
N ARG A 2 32.90 -28.84 -17.33
CA ARG A 2 32.56 -27.98 -16.18
C ARG A 2 32.60 -26.51 -16.63
N ILE A 3 31.44 -25.92 -16.92
CA ILE A 3 31.35 -24.50 -17.33
C ILE A 3 31.59 -23.63 -16.08
N LYS A 4 32.60 -22.77 -16.11
CA LYS A 4 32.86 -21.83 -15.01
C LYS A 4 31.86 -20.68 -15.07
N ARG A 5 31.47 -20.15 -13.90
CA ARG A 5 30.51 -19.02 -13.75
C ARG A 5 30.81 -17.83 -14.67
N ARG A 6 32.09 -17.55 -14.92
CA ARG A 6 32.54 -16.46 -15.81
C ARG A 6 32.26 -16.74 -17.29
N ASP A 7 32.30 -18.00 -17.70
CA ASP A 7 32.06 -18.40 -19.09
C ASP A 7 30.55 -18.46 -19.37
N PHE A 8 29.74 -18.84 -18.38
CA PHE A 8 28.28 -18.72 -18.43
C PHE A 8 27.86 -17.26 -18.62
N LEU A 9 28.38 -16.33 -17.82
CA LEU A 9 28.04 -14.91 -17.93
C LEU A 9 28.42 -14.31 -19.30
N LYS A 10 29.55 -14.71 -19.87
CA LYS A 10 29.95 -14.29 -21.23
C LYS A 10 29.01 -14.83 -22.31
N LEU A 11 28.57 -16.09 -22.18
CA LEU A 11 27.58 -16.69 -23.07
C LEU A 11 26.20 -16.04 -22.93
N SER A 12 25.78 -15.68 -21.71
CA SER A 12 24.50 -14.99 -21.46
C SER A 12 24.48 -13.59 -22.08
N VAL A 13 25.59 -12.86 -22.02
CA VAL A 13 25.71 -11.52 -22.64
C VAL A 13 25.69 -11.63 -24.16
N ALA A 14 26.37 -12.63 -24.74
CA ALA A 14 26.35 -12.87 -26.18
C ALA A 14 24.97 -13.30 -26.69
N ALA A 15 24.29 -14.21 -25.98
CA ALA A 15 22.95 -14.66 -26.36
C ALA A 15 21.87 -13.57 -26.18
N GLY A 16 21.99 -12.74 -25.15
CA GLY A 16 21.10 -11.59 -24.91
C GLY A 16 21.24 -10.51 -25.98
N ALA A 17 22.45 -10.26 -26.48
CA ALA A 17 22.69 -9.29 -27.55
C ALA A 17 22.07 -9.75 -28.89
N THR A 18 22.12 -11.04 -29.22
CA THR A 18 21.58 -11.57 -30.48
C THR A 18 20.04 -11.69 -30.47
N ALA A 19 19.43 -11.93 -29.31
CA ALA A 19 17.98 -11.94 -29.16
C ALA A 19 17.39 -10.50 -29.19
N ALA A 20 18.12 -9.50 -28.69
CA ALA A 20 17.72 -8.10 -28.79
C ALA A 20 17.76 -7.56 -30.23
N LEU A 21 18.64 -8.10 -31.08
CA LEU A 21 18.79 -7.66 -32.47
C LEU A 21 17.80 -8.30 -33.44
N SER A 22 17.32 -9.52 -33.17
CA SER A 22 16.36 -10.22 -34.05
C SER A 22 14.89 -9.88 -33.78
N GLY A 23 14.57 -9.34 -32.59
CA GLY A 23 13.23 -8.83 -32.25
C GLY A 23 12.88 -7.45 -32.81
N LEU A 24 13.84 -6.72 -33.37
CA LEU A 24 13.66 -5.33 -33.85
C LEU A 24 13.05 -5.22 -35.26
N ASN A 25 12.83 -6.33 -35.98
CA ASN A 25 12.50 -6.30 -37.42
C ASN A 25 11.08 -6.77 -37.80
N LYS A 26 10.16 -6.91 -36.84
CA LYS A 26 8.72 -7.11 -37.17
C LYS A 26 7.87 -6.05 -36.49
N GLY A 27 7.27 -5.21 -37.32
CA GLY A 27 6.57 -3.98 -36.95
C GLY A 27 5.52 -4.19 -35.87
N THR A 28 5.78 -3.55 -34.74
CA THR A 28 4.76 -3.02 -33.84
C THR A 28 5.31 -1.65 -33.43
N ASP A 29 4.89 -0.61 -34.14
CA ASP A 29 5.20 0.78 -33.79
C ASP A 29 4.45 1.15 -32.50
N MET A 30 4.97 0.68 -31.35
CA MET A 30 4.57 1.14 -30.02
C MET A 30 5.47 2.26 -29.50
N ASN A 31 6.21 2.93 -30.37
CA ASN A 31 7.09 4.01 -29.96
C ASN A 31 6.38 5.36 -30.09
N ALA A 32 5.78 5.82 -28.98
CA ALA A 32 5.45 7.23 -28.74
C ALA A 32 6.68 8.18 -28.86
N PHE A 33 7.86 7.64 -29.10
CA PHE A 33 9.13 8.33 -29.35
C PHE A 33 9.63 8.24 -30.81
N ALA A 34 8.95 7.51 -31.70
CA ALA A 34 9.43 7.32 -33.08
C ALA A 34 9.27 8.57 -33.97
N ALA A 35 8.40 9.50 -33.60
CA ALA A 35 8.18 10.74 -34.34
C ALA A 35 9.24 11.84 -34.03
N HIS A 36 10.53 11.48 -33.92
CA HIS A 36 11.60 12.46 -33.87
C HIS A 36 12.52 12.29 -35.09
N HIS A 37 12.38 13.20 -36.05
CA HIS A 37 13.39 13.39 -37.09
C HIS A 37 14.70 13.86 -36.44
N GLY A 38 15.75 13.04 -36.54
CA GLY A 38 17.14 13.49 -36.71
C GLY A 38 17.80 14.42 -35.68
N GLY A 39 17.35 14.48 -34.43
CA GLY A 39 18.04 15.23 -33.37
C GLY A 39 18.85 14.30 -32.48
N LYS A 40 20.18 14.46 -32.40
CA LYS A 40 20.97 13.84 -31.34
C LYS A 40 20.39 14.27 -29.99
N THR A 41 20.10 13.34 -29.09
CA THR A 41 19.81 13.63 -27.68
C THR A 41 21.09 14.09 -26.98
N GLY A 42 21.57 15.29 -27.33
CA GLY A 42 22.77 15.91 -26.80
C GLY A 42 22.57 17.41 -26.58
N VAL A 43 22.98 17.87 -25.39
CA VAL A 43 23.33 19.26 -24.99
C VAL A 43 22.41 20.39 -25.49
N MET A 44 21.11 20.13 -25.62
CA MET A 44 20.12 21.20 -25.73
C MET A 44 19.71 21.61 -24.31
N GLY A 45 19.63 22.92 -24.07
CA GLY A 45 19.14 23.46 -22.80
C GLY A 45 17.72 22.99 -22.51
N GLY A 46 17.36 22.93 -21.23
CA GLY A 46 16.02 22.57 -20.79
C GLY A 46 15.83 22.94 -19.33
N GLU A 47 14.61 22.77 -18.83
CA GLU A 47 14.26 23.16 -17.47
C GLU A 47 13.56 22.04 -16.71
N TRP A 48 13.88 21.94 -15.42
CA TRP A 48 13.15 21.07 -14.51
C TRP A 48 11.94 21.82 -13.95
N LYS A 49 10.75 21.26 -14.13
CA LYS A 49 9.52 21.78 -13.54
C LYS A 49 9.02 20.87 -12.42
N PRO A 50 8.69 21.41 -11.24
CA PRO A 50 8.16 20.62 -10.15
C PRO A 50 6.74 20.14 -10.46
N THR A 51 6.42 18.94 -10.00
CA THR A 51 5.07 18.35 -10.07
C THR A 51 4.95 17.25 -9.01
N THR A 52 3.83 16.52 -9.00
CA THR A 52 3.59 15.40 -8.09
C THR A 52 3.16 14.17 -8.86
N CYS A 53 3.85 13.05 -8.67
CA CYS A 53 3.47 11.78 -9.29
C CYS A 53 2.32 11.13 -8.52
N GLN A 54 1.26 10.68 -9.21
CA GLN A 54 0.12 10.00 -8.58
C GLN A 54 -0.05 8.54 -9.02
N GLY A 55 1.02 7.89 -9.47
CA GLY A 55 0.99 6.47 -9.85
C GLY A 55 0.63 5.51 -8.71
N CYS A 56 0.78 5.95 -7.46
CA CYS A 56 0.23 5.34 -6.25
C CYS A 56 -0.07 6.44 -5.22
N THR A 57 -0.50 6.06 -4.01
CA THR A 57 -0.77 6.98 -2.89
C THR A 57 0.49 7.51 -2.19
N THR A 58 1.70 7.17 -2.66
CA THR A 58 2.92 7.85 -2.17
C THR A 58 2.95 9.33 -2.51
N TRP A 59 2.33 9.70 -3.64
CA TRP A 59 2.27 11.09 -4.08
C TRP A 59 3.64 11.77 -4.10
N CYS A 60 4.62 11.11 -4.72
CA CYS A 60 6.00 11.56 -4.72
C CYS A 60 6.12 12.97 -5.30
N PRO A 61 6.72 13.93 -4.57
CA PRO A 61 7.22 15.16 -5.17
C PRO A 61 8.22 14.80 -6.27
N ALA A 62 8.00 15.32 -7.46
CA ALA A 62 8.74 14.99 -8.67
C ALA A 62 9.18 16.25 -9.41
N GLU A 63 10.12 16.07 -10.33
CA GLU A 63 10.52 17.07 -11.31
C GLU A 63 10.48 16.44 -12.70
N VAL A 64 9.96 17.17 -13.68
CA VAL A 64 9.93 16.77 -15.09
C VAL A 64 10.88 17.67 -15.86
N PHE A 65 11.78 17.08 -16.65
CA PHE A 65 12.67 17.83 -17.52
C PHE A 65 11.95 18.13 -18.84
N ILE A 66 11.78 19.42 -19.13
CA ILE A 66 11.21 19.92 -20.37
C ILE A 66 12.35 20.32 -21.30
N GLN A 67 12.37 19.72 -22.48
CA GLN A 67 13.29 20.04 -23.57
C GLN A 67 12.48 20.13 -24.85
N ASP A 68 12.67 21.19 -25.63
CA ASP A 68 11.99 21.40 -26.91
C ASP A 68 10.45 21.28 -26.80
N GLY A 69 9.89 21.87 -25.74
CA GLY A 69 8.45 21.84 -25.45
C GLY A 69 7.89 20.48 -25.01
N ARG A 70 8.76 19.48 -24.78
CA ARG A 70 8.37 18.11 -24.41
C ARG A 70 8.94 17.68 -23.07
N ALA A 71 8.14 16.96 -22.30
CA ALA A 71 8.58 16.23 -21.13
C ALA A 71 9.40 15.01 -21.57
N VAL A 72 10.68 14.95 -21.22
CA VAL A 72 11.58 13.87 -21.70
C VAL A 72 12.18 13.04 -20.58
N LYS A 73 12.18 13.53 -19.33
CA LYS A 73 12.69 12.81 -18.15
C LYS A 73 11.87 13.14 -16.91
N VAL A 74 11.81 12.19 -15.98
CA VAL A 74 11.21 12.36 -14.64
C VAL A 74 12.18 11.89 -13.59
N LYS A 75 12.35 12.68 -12.53
CA LYS A 75 13.09 12.33 -11.31
C LYS A 75 12.27 12.75 -10.09
N GLY A 76 12.69 12.33 -8.89
CA GLY A 76 12.11 12.87 -7.66
C GLY A 76 12.59 14.30 -7.43
N ASN A 77 11.78 15.09 -6.71
CA ASN A 77 12.19 16.43 -6.31
C ASN A 77 13.34 16.35 -5.30
N ARG A 78 14.47 17.00 -5.59
CA ARG A 78 15.66 16.97 -4.72
C ARG A 78 15.47 17.65 -3.35
N LEU A 79 14.50 18.57 -3.24
CA LEU A 79 14.17 19.24 -1.98
C LEU A 79 13.29 18.38 -1.07
N SER A 80 12.75 17.26 -1.59
CA SER A 80 11.88 16.38 -0.83
C SER A 80 12.68 15.51 0.13
N LYS A 81 12.38 15.65 1.43
CA LYS A 81 12.88 14.76 2.49
C LYS A 81 12.21 13.38 2.48
N GLN A 82 11.12 13.24 1.72
CA GLN A 82 10.34 12.01 1.62
C GLN A 82 11.06 10.99 0.73
N ASN A 83 11.38 11.38 -0.50
CA ASN A 83 11.92 10.51 -1.54
C ASN A 83 13.33 10.90 -2.02
N GLU A 84 13.95 11.93 -1.46
CA GLU A 84 15.38 12.29 -1.67
C GLU A 84 15.79 12.37 -3.15
N GLY A 85 14.94 12.97 -3.98
CA GLY A 85 15.21 13.09 -5.42
C GLY A 85 14.96 11.81 -6.24
N LYS A 86 14.39 10.76 -5.65
CA LYS A 86 14.13 9.46 -6.30
C LYS A 86 12.66 9.27 -6.67
N VAL A 87 12.44 8.48 -7.71
CA VAL A 87 11.13 7.93 -8.08
C VAL A 87 11.28 6.42 -8.25
N CYS A 88 10.21 5.66 -8.02
CA CYS A 88 10.17 4.24 -8.35
C CYS A 88 10.04 4.06 -9.89
N PRO A 89 10.17 2.81 -10.42
CA PRO A 89 10.15 2.58 -11.87
C PRO A 89 8.92 3.16 -12.59
N ARG A 90 7.76 3.19 -11.92
CA ARG A 90 6.51 3.76 -12.46
C ARG A 90 6.59 5.26 -12.73
N GLY A 91 7.45 6.00 -12.03
CA GLY A 91 7.62 7.43 -12.25
C GLY A 91 8.05 7.75 -13.69
N HIS A 92 8.86 6.89 -14.29
CA HIS A 92 9.31 7.04 -15.69
C HIS A 92 8.21 6.75 -16.71
N LEU A 93 7.26 5.87 -16.36
CA LEU A 93 6.12 5.51 -17.22
C LEU A 93 5.13 6.67 -17.40
N SER A 94 5.18 7.70 -16.54
CA SER A 94 4.32 8.89 -16.67
C SER A 94 4.49 9.62 -18.00
N LEU A 95 5.68 9.54 -18.63
CA LEU A 95 5.91 10.09 -19.97
C LEU A 95 5.08 9.38 -21.04
N GLN A 96 4.88 8.06 -20.90
CA GLN A 96 4.02 7.30 -21.81
C GLN A 96 2.53 7.59 -21.56
N GLN A 97 2.14 7.94 -20.33
CA GLN A 97 0.76 8.33 -20.03
C GLN A 97 0.38 9.69 -20.66
N VAL A 98 1.26 10.70 -20.54
CA VAL A 98 0.97 12.01 -21.13
C VAL A 98 1.01 11.97 -22.67
N TYR A 99 1.83 11.11 -23.26
CA TYR A 99 1.94 10.91 -24.70
C TYR A 99 1.22 9.67 -25.21
N ASP A 100 0.25 9.16 -24.45
CA ASP A 100 -0.57 8.05 -24.87
C ASP A 100 -1.31 8.40 -26.17
N PRO A 101 -1.10 7.65 -27.28
CA PRO A 101 -1.75 7.93 -28.55
C PRO A 101 -3.28 7.81 -28.49
N ASP A 102 -3.82 7.05 -27.52
CA ASP A 102 -5.25 6.79 -27.35
C ASP A 102 -5.93 7.80 -26.41
N ARG A 103 -5.20 8.83 -25.95
CA ARG A 103 -5.75 9.87 -25.07
C ARG A 103 -6.90 10.62 -25.74
N ILE A 104 -8.02 10.76 -25.03
CA ILE A 104 -9.15 11.61 -25.44
C ILE A 104 -8.70 13.08 -25.48
N LYS A 105 -8.94 13.77 -26.60
CA LYS A 105 -8.45 15.15 -26.85
C LYS A 105 -9.54 16.21 -26.78
N VAL A 106 -10.81 15.82 -26.92
CA VAL A 106 -11.99 16.69 -26.93
C VAL A 106 -13.16 16.02 -26.20
N PRO A 107 -14.13 16.78 -25.67
CA PRO A 107 -15.37 16.21 -25.15
C PRO A 107 -16.11 15.37 -26.21
N MET A 108 -16.84 14.35 -25.76
CA MET A 108 -17.56 13.44 -26.65
C MET A 108 -18.95 13.11 -26.11
N LYS A 109 -19.88 12.82 -27.03
CA LYS A 109 -21.25 12.41 -26.74
C LYS A 109 -21.57 11.10 -27.45
N ARG A 110 -22.17 10.16 -26.72
CA ARG A 110 -22.66 8.90 -27.31
C ARG A 110 -23.87 9.18 -28.20
N THR A 111 -24.00 8.44 -29.30
CA THR A 111 -25.17 8.54 -30.21
C THR A 111 -26.04 7.30 -30.19
N ASN A 112 -25.47 6.12 -29.89
CA ASN A 112 -26.28 4.93 -29.59
C ASN A 112 -27.02 5.17 -28.27
N PRO A 113 -28.33 4.96 -28.11
CA PRO A 113 -29.05 5.09 -26.85
C PRO A 113 -28.93 3.86 -25.92
N LYS A 114 -28.44 2.70 -26.40
CA LYS A 114 -28.16 1.50 -25.59
C LYS A 114 -26.80 1.56 -24.89
N LYS A 115 -26.71 1.03 -23.67
CA LYS A 115 -25.48 0.94 -22.86
C LYS A 115 -25.27 -0.51 -22.43
N GLY A 116 -24.04 -0.99 -22.48
CA GLY A 116 -23.71 -2.36 -22.05
C GLY A 116 -22.34 -2.80 -22.52
N LYS A 117 -21.81 -3.88 -21.94
CA LYS A 117 -20.62 -4.54 -22.46
C LYS A 117 -20.94 -5.09 -23.86
N GLY A 118 -20.14 -4.72 -24.86
CA GLY A 118 -20.38 -5.09 -26.26
C GLY A 118 -21.30 -4.14 -27.03
N GLU A 119 -21.88 -3.13 -26.38
CA GLU A 119 -22.63 -2.08 -27.05
C GLU A 119 -21.69 -0.94 -27.43
N ASP A 120 -21.51 -0.70 -28.73
CA ASP A 120 -20.70 0.42 -29.21
C ASP A 120 -21.42 1.75 -28.90
N PRO A 121 -20.83 2.65 -28.10
CA PRO A 121 -21.43 3.93 -27.75
C PRO A 121 -21.57 4.89 -28.93
N LYS A 122 -20.85 4.66 -30.04
CA LYS A 122 -20.81 5.53 -31.23
C LYS A 122 -20.54 6.98 -30.82
N PHE A 123 -19.44 7.21 -30.10
CA PHE A 123 -19.06 8.54 -29.63
C PHE A 123 -18.76 9.48 -30.80
N VAL A 124 -19.28 10.71 -30.70
CA VAL A 124 -18.98 11.82 -31.61
C VAL A 124 -18.38 12.98 -30.81
N PRO A 125 -17.42 13.73 -31.36
CA PRO A 125 -16.85 14.91 -30.69
C PRO A 125 -17.89 16.04 -30.58
N ILE A 126 -17.86 16.76 -29.46
CA ILE A 126 -18.70 17.93 -29.19
C ILE A 126 -17.87 19.05 -28.55
N SER A 127 -18.42 20.26 -28.46
CA SER A 127 -17.76 21.38 -27.77
C SER A 127 -17.80 21.21 -26.24
N TRP A 128 -16.97 21.98 -25.53
CA TRP A 128 -17.04 22.06 -24.07
C TRP A 128 -18.37 22.63 -23.58
N ASP A 129 -18.88 23.68 -24.24
CA ASP A 129 -20.16 24.29 -23.89
C ASP A 129 -21.30 23.28 -24.04
N GLU A 130 -21.39 22.55 -25.16
CA GLU A 130 -22.44 21.53 -25.34
C GLU A 130 -22.35 20.43 -24.25
N ALA A 131 -21.14 20.00 -23.90
CA ALA A 131 -20.94 18.95 -22.91
C ALA A 131 -21.40 19.39 -21.51
N LEU A 132 -21.03 20.61 -21.11
CA LEU A 132 -21.39 21.18 -19.82
C LEU A 132 -22.89 21.51 -19.75
N ASP A 133 -23.46 22.12 -20.80
CA ASP A 133 -24.89 22.44 -20.87
C ASP A 133 -25.74 21.18 -20.83
N THR A 134 -25.35 20.12 -21.55
CA THR A 134 -26.06 18.82 -21.51
C THR A 134 -26.13 18.25 -20.09
N ILE A 135 -25.05 18.37 -19.31
CA ILE A 135 -25.01 17.90 -17.92
C ILE A 135 -25.82 18.84 -17.01
N ALA A 136 -25.65 20.15 -17.18
CA ALA A 136 -26.33 21.17 -16.40
C ALA A 136 -27.86 21.08 -16.55
N ASP A 137 -28.38 20.92 -17.77
CA ASP A 137 -29.81 20.76 -18.05
C ASP A 137 -30.40 19.56 -17.31
N LYS A 138 -29.68 18.43 -17.30
CA LYS A 138 -30.11 17.23 -16.56
C LYS A 138 -30.09 17.44 -15.04
N MET A 139 -29.11 18.18 -14.53
CA MET A 139 -29.07 18.56 -13.12
C MET A 139 -30.23 19.50 -12.77
N MET A 140 -30.56 20.45 -13.65
CA MET A 140 -31.69 21.38 -13.44
C MET A 140 -33.04 20.67 -13.53
N GLU A 141 -33.19 19.65 -14.39
CA GLU A 141 -34.37 18.79 -14.44
C GLU A 141 -34.61 18.08 -13.10
N LEU A 142 -33.57 17.49 -12.51
CA LEU A 142 -33.66 16.87 -11.17
C LEU A 142 -34.08 17.88 -10.09
N ARG A 143 -33.51 19.10 -10.12
CA ARG A 143 -33.90 20.17 -9.20
C ARG A 143 -35.36 20.59 -9.37
N LYS A 144 -35.82 20.80 -10.61
CA LYS A 144 -37.20 21.17 -10.91
C LYS A 144 -38.20 20.13 -10.40
N ASN A 145 -37.81 18.87 -10.42
CA ASN A 145 -38.64 17.76 -9.97
C ASN A 145 -38.52 17.46 -8.46
N ASN A 146 -37.66 18.17 -7.72
CA ASN A 146 -37.33 17.89 -6.31
C ASN A 146 -36.72 16.49 -6.09
N GLU A 147 -35.82 16.07 -6.99
CA GLU A 147 -35.18 14.75 -6.97
C GLU A 147 -33.64 14.85 -6.99
N THR A 148 -33.09 15.85 -6.30
CA THR A 148 -31.64 16.14 -6.31
C THR A 148 -30.81 14.99 -5.76
N GLU A 149 -31.37 14.17 -4.88
CA GLU A 149 -30.75 12.96 -4.35
C GLU A 149 -30.43 11.91 -5.43
N LYS A 150 -31.09 11.95 -6.59
CA LYS A 150 -30.78 11.02 -7.71
C LYS A 150 -29.47 11.36 -8.43
N TYR A 151 -28.91 12.55 -8.21
CA TYR A 151 -27.57 12.89 -8.69
C TYR A 151 -26.51 12.18 -7.84
N CYS A 152 -25.54 11.54 -8.48
CA CYS A 152 -24.40 10.90 -7.82
C CYS A 152 -23.10 11.40 -8.44
N LEU A 153 -22.15 11.77 -7.58
CA LEU A 153 -20.79 12.10 -7.97
C LEU A 153 -19.85 11.01 -7.47
N MET A 154 -19.23 10.31 -8.41
CA MET A 154 -18.25 9.26 -8.11
C MET A 154 -16.82 9.77 -8.29
N ARG A 155 -15.93 9.46 -7.33
CA ARG A 155 -14.53 9.89 -7.35
C ARG A 155 -13.57 8.71 -7.25
N GLY A 156 -12.72 8.56 -8.28
CA GLY A 156 -11.53 7.72 -8.27
C GLY A 156 -10.33 8.41 -7.59
N ARG A 157 -9.20 8.50 -8.29
CA ARG A 157 -8.02 9.27 -7.84
C ARG A 157 -8.35 10.77 -7.80
N TYR A 158 -7.67 11.51 -6.94
CA TYR A 158 -7.92 12.91 -6.67
C TYR A 158 -6.65 13.63 -6.19
N THR A 159 -6.71 14.95 -6.08
CA THR A 159 -5.73 15.82 -5.41
C THR A 159 -6.40 16.58 -4.26
N TYR A 160 -5.65 17.33 -3.44
CA TYR A 160 -6.25 18.10 -2.35
C TYR A 160 -7.19 19.23 -2.78
N MET A 161 -7.23 19.59 -4.07
CA MET A 161 -8.25 20.51 -4.62
C MET A 161 -9.64 19.85 -4.80
N ARG A 162 -9.79 18.57 -4.41
CA ARG A 162 -11.04 17.80 -4.54
C ARG A 162 -12.27 18.46 -3.91
N ASP A 163 -12.10 19.30 -2.89
CA ASP A 163 -13.22 19.74 -2.05
C ASP A 163 -14.22 20.58 -2.85
N VAL A 164 -13.79 21.32 -3.87
CA VAL A 164 -14.68 22.07 -4.77
C VAL A 164 -15.68 21.15 -5.48
N ILE A 165 -15.18 20.09 -6.12
CA ILE A 165 -16.01 19.20 -6.94
C ILE A 165 -16.65 18.10 -6.11
N TYR A 166 -15.92 17.50 -5.17
CA TYR A 166 -16.37 16.31 -4.45
C TYR A 166 -17.18 16.63 -3.19
N ASP A 167 -16.92 17.75 -2.53
CA ASP A 167 -17.61 18.12 -1.29
C ASP A 167 -18.64 19.22 -1.50
N VAL A 168 -18.21 20.37 -2.01
CA VAL A 168 -19.07 21.57 -2.14
C VAL A 168 -20.15 21.36 -3.21
N MET A 169 -19.80 20.88 -4.40
CA MET A 169 -20.76 20.79 -5.51
C MET A 169 -22.00 19.92 -5.19
N PRO A 170 -21.87 18.69 -4.65
CA PRO A 170 -23.04 17.87 -4.30
C PRO A 170 -23.87 18.49 -3.17
N LYS A 171 -23.23 19.08 -2.15
CA LYS A 171 -23.91 19.77 -1.04
C LYS A 171 -24.73 20.97 -1.52
N VAL A 172 -24.13 21.83 -2.36
CA VAL A 172 -24.84 22.97 -2.97
C VAL A 172 -25.94 22.47 -3.90
N PHE A 173 -25.70 21.38 -4.64
CA PHE A 173 -26.70 20.80 -5.53
C PHE A 173 -27.93 20.29 -4.76
N GLY A 174 -27.73 19.74 -3.58
CA GLY A 174 -28.75 19.09 -2.75
C GLY A 174 -28.69 17.57 -2.80
N SER A 175 -27.52 16.97 -3.09
CA SER A 175 -27.32 15.52 -3.12
C SER A 175 -26.37 15.06 -2.00
N PRO A 176 -26.72 13.99 -1.27
CA PRO A 176 -25.83 13.35 -0.31
C PRO A 176 -24.85 12.36 -0.98
N ASN A 177 -24.96 12.12 -2.29
CA ASN A 177 -24.31 11.00 -2.96
C ASN A 177 -22.95 11.39 -3.58
N ASN A 178 -22.01 11.84 -2.74
CA ASN A 178 -20.62 12.01 -3.12
C ASN A 178 -19.79 10.78 -2.73
N ILE A 179 -19.70 9.81 -3.64
CA ILE A 179 -19.16 8.48 -3.38
C ILE A 179 -17.67 8.41 -3.78
N SER A 180 -16.79 8.17 -2.82
CA SER A 180 -15.36 7.97 -3.07
C SER A 180 -15.00 6.50 -3.30
N HIS A 181 -13.79 6.26 -3.80
CA HIS A 181 -13.21 4.92 -3.90
C HIS A 181 -12.56 4.38 -2.61
N SER A 182 -12.75 5.03 -1.45
CA SER A 182 -11.96 4.68 -0.24
C SER A 182 -12.20 3.23 0.20
N SER A 183 -13.45 2.78 0.20
CA SER A 183 -13.83 1.42 0.60
C SER A 183 -13.28 0.32 -0.31
N THR A 184 -12.91 0.65 -1.55
CA THR A 184 -12.22 -0.27 -2.47
C THR A 184 -10.70 -0.07 -2.46
N CYS A 185 -10.19 0.85 -1.63
CA CYS A 185 -8.77 1.12 -1.46
C CYS A 185 -8.21 0.41 -0.23
N ALA A 186 -8.50 0.90 0.99
CA ALA A 186 -7.83 0.40 2.20
C ALA A 186 -8.54 0.77 3.53
N GLU A 187 -9.85 1.03 3.56
CA GLU A 187 -10.50 1.46 4.82
C GLU A 187 -10.44 0.40 5.93
N ALA A 188 -10.35 -0.89 5.59
CA ALA A 188 -10.15 -1.95 6.59
C ALA A 188 -8.76 -1.88 7.27
N GLU A 189 -7.76 -1.29 6.61
CA GLU A 189 -6.44 -1.03 7.21
C GLU A 189 -6.57 0.00 8.35
N LYS A 190 -7.34 1.06 8.11
CA LYS A 190 -7.61 2.13 9.08
C LYS A 190 -8.55 1.70 10.20
N PHE A 191 -9.46 0.77 9.91
CA PHE A 191 -10.34 0.21 10.92
C PHE A 191 -9.52 -0.39 12.07
N GLY A 192 -8.47 -1.15 11.75
CA GLY A 192 -7.58 -1.74 12.75
C GLY A 192 -6.96 -0.68 13.67
N SER A 193 -6.23 0.29 13.11
CA SER A 193 -5.63 1.37 13.92
C SER A 193 -6.65 2.22 14.66
N TYR A 194 -7.78 2.54 14.05
CA TYR A 194 -8.75 3.40 14.72
C TYR A 194 -9.29 2.77 15.99
N TYR A 195 -9.58 1.46 15.96
CA TYR A 195 -10.13 0.75 17.12
C TYR A 195 -9.07 0.19 18.07
N THR A 196 -7.77 0.30 17.77
CA THR A 196 -6.67 -0.09 18.68
C THR A 196 -5.91 1.11 19.25
N GLU A 197 -5.76 2.20 18.50
CA GLU A 197 -4.92 3.37 18.83
C GLU A 197 -5.60 4.71 18.52
N GLY A 198 -6.87 4.72 18.10
CA GLY A 198 -7.63 5.97 17.87
C GLY A 198 -7.28 6.71 16.58
N TYR A 199 -6.56 6.08 15.64
CA TYR A 199 -6.03 6.75 14.44
C TYR A 199 -6.68 6.27 13.13
N TRP A 200 -7.62 7.06 12.57
CA TRP A 200 -8.24 6.80 11.25
C TRP A 200 -7.41 7.37 10.09
N ASP A 201 -6.15 6.96 9.99
CA ASP A 201 -5.32 7.29 8.84
C ASP A 201 -4.21 6.24 8.65
N TYR A 202 -3.30 6.49 7.71
CA TYR A 202 -2.13 5.67 7.46
C TYR A 202 -0.94 6.14 8.29
N ARG A 203 -0.01 5.22 8.55
CA ARG A 203 1.21 5.46 9.31
C ARG A 203 2.42 5.57 8.39
N ASP A 204 3.37 6.41 8.79
CA ASP A 204 4.75 6.28 8.38
C ASP A 204 5.46 5.28 9.30
N TYR A 205 6.44 4.57 8.76
CA TYR A 205 7.18 3.53 9.49
C TYR A 205 8.63 3.94 9.65
N ASP A 206 9.13 3.97 10.89
CA ASP A 206 10.49 4.40 11.22
C ASP A 206 11.51 3.27 11.00
N LEU A 207 11.73 2.94 9.73
CA LEU A 207 12.65 1.87 9.34
C LEU A 207 14.10 2.12 9.77
N SER A 208 14.48 3.38 9.96
CA SER A 208 15.87 3.75 10.29
C SER A 208 16.22 3.49 11.76
N ASN A 209 15.23 3.50 12.66
CA ASN A 209 15.43 3.21 14.07
C ASN A 209 14.91 1.84 14.51
N SER A 210 14.07 1.18 13.68
CA SER A 210 13.57 -0.16 13.93
C SER A 210 14.71 -1.19 14.07
N LYS A 211 14.54 -2.14 15.01
CA LYS A 211 15.38 -3.32 15.23
C LYS A 211 14.68 -4.61 14.83
N TYR A 212 13.35 -4.59 14.74
CA TYR A 212 12.56 -5.64 14.12
C TYR A 212 11.50 -5.04 13.22
N ILE A 213 11.36 -5.55 12.00
CA ILE A 213 10.38 -5.05 11.02
C ILE A 213 9.53 -6.25 10.57
N LEU A 214 8.25 -6.25 10.94
CA LEU A 214 7.28 -7.24 10.52
C LEU A 214 6.39 -6.66 9.42
N ILE A 215 6.66 -7.05 8.16
CA ILE A 215 5.87 -6.63 6.99
C ILE A 215 4.72 -7.60 6.81
N TRP A 216 3.48 -7.12 6.86
CA TRP A 216 2.28 -7.96 6.86
C TRP A 216 1.31 -7.61 5.73
N GLY A 217 1.09 -8.56 4.82
CA GLY A 217 0.08 -8.46 3.75
C GLY A 217 0.36 -7.32 2.76
N CYS A 218 1.61 -6.90 2.63
CA CYS A 218 2.04 -5.87 1.68
C CYS A 218 3.49 -6.04 1.22
N ASP A 219 3.86 -5.29 0.18
CA ASP A 219 5.20 -5.31 -0.41
C ASP A 219 5.70 -3.86 -0.55
N PRO A 220 6.26 -3.24 0.51
CA PRO A 220 6.53 -1.80 0.55
C PRO A 220 7.68 -1.34 -0.36
N VAL A 221 8.50 -2.24 -0.90
CA VAL A 221 9.50 -1.91 -1.93
C VAL A 221 8.93 -1.94 -3.36
N ALA A 222 7.69 -2.42 -3.54
CA ALA A 222 6.99 -2.45 -4.83
C ALA A 222 5.69 -1.62 -4.83
N SER A 223 5.00 -1.58 -3.70
CA SER A 223 3.68 -0.98 -3.45
C SER A 223 3.64 -0.29 -2.08
N ASN A 224 2.46 -0.11 -1.50
CA ASN A 224 2.25 0.69 -0.30
C ASN A 224 2.65 2.17 -0.53
N ARG A 225 2.85 2.93 0.55
CA ARG A 225 2.67 4.38 0.54
C ARG A 225 3.97 5.17 0.54
N MET A 226 5.15 4.54 0.55
CA MET A 226 6.44 5.25 0.57
C MET A 226 7.52 4.63 -0.33
N VAL A 227 7.13 4.02 -1.46
CA VAL A 227 7.96 3.10 -2.25
C VAL A 227 9.40 3.56 -2.49
N PRO A 228 9.69 4.76 -3.03
CA PRO A 228 11.08 5.15 -3.31
C PRO A 228 11.93 5.28 -2.04
N ALA A 229 11.34 5.78 -0.94
CA ALA A 229 11.99 5.92 0.35
C ALA A 229 12.25 4.54 0.96
N THR A 230 11.25 3.67 0.94
CA THR A 230 11.34 2.31 1.47
C THR A 230 12.40 1.48 0.75
N ILE A 231 12.52 1.58 -0.58
CA ILE A 231 13.55 0.83 -1.32
C ILE A 231 14.96 1.10 -0.76
N LYS A 232 15.27 2.36 -0.44
CA LYS A 232 16.53 2.74 0.20
C LYS A 232 16.56 2.28 1.65
N ARG A 233 15.61 2.73 2.46
CA ARG A 233 15.64 2.59 3.92
C ARG A 233 15.51 1.15 4.39
N LEU A 234 14.71 0.32 3.72
CA LEU A 234 14.65 -1.12 4.03
C LEU A 234 15.97 -1.81 3.65
N GLY A 235 16.62 -1.39 2.56
CA GLY A 235 17.95 -1.87 2.20
C GLY A 235 18.98 -1.58 3.30
N ASP A 236 19.00 -0.34 3.80
CA ASP A 236 19.87 0.06 4.91
C ASP A 236 19.51 -0.70 6.22
N ALA A 237 18.21 -0.89 6.49
CA ALA A 237 17.74 -1.55 7.72
C ALA A 237 18.11 -3.04 7.81
N LEU A 238 18.33 -3.72 6.68
CA LEU A 238 18.76 -5.14 6.68
C LEU A 238 20.11 -5.37 7.38
N ASP A 239 20.94 -4.33 7.51
CA ASP A 239 22.21 -4.41 8.24
C ASP A 239 22.04 -4.25 9.76
N THR A 240 20.90 -3.71 10.22
CA THR A 240 20.70 -3.29 11.62
C THR A 240 19.43 -3.81 12.29
N ALA A 241 18.56 -4.47 11.54
CA ALA A 241 17.26 -4.96 11.97
C ALA A 241 16.97 -6.35 11.39
N THR A 242 16.20 -7.14 12.12
CA THR A 242 15.60 -8.37 11.58
C THR A 242 14.32 -8.01 10.84
N VAL A 243 14.21 -8.46 9.59
CA VAL A 243 13.02 -8.27 8.76
C VAL A 243 12.30 -9.61 8.61
N ALA A 244 11.02 -9.65 8.97
CA ALA A 244 10.12 -10.77 8.71
C ALA A 244 8.98 -10.31 7.81
N ALA A 245 8.52 -11.19 6.92
CA ALA A 245 7.42 -10.89 6.00
C ALA A 245 6.33 -11.97 6.07
N VAL A 246 5.10 -11.54 6.33
CA VAL A 246 3.89 -12.37 6.35
C VAL A 246 3.11 -12.12 5.07
N ASP A 247 3.17 -13.07 4.14
CA ASP A 247 2.46 -12.97 2.86
C ASP A 247 2.34 -14.38 2.24
N PRO A 248 1.19 -14.79 1.65
CA PRO A 248 1.05 -16.10 1.02
C PRO A 248 2.01 -16.30 -0.18
N ARG A 249 2.49 -15.23 -0.80
CA ARG A 249 3.50 -15.29 -1.88
C ARG A 249 4.83 -14.71 -1.42
N LEU A 250 5.91 -15.20 -2.01
CA LEU A 250 7.25 -14.62 -1.83
C LEU A 250 7.33 -13.27 -2.55
N THR A 251 6.98 -12.19 -1.85
CA THR A 251 7.00 -10.82 -2.36
C THR A 251 8.43 -10.30 -2.56
N THR A 252 8.58 -9.11 -3.16
CA THR A 252 9.91 -8.49 -3.35
C THR A 252 10.57 -8.15 -2.00
N SER A 253 9.75 -7.78 -1.01
CA SER A 253 10.16 -7.54 0.37
C SER A 253 10.47 -8.86 1.08
N ALA A 254 9.61 -9.88 0.95
CA ALA A 254 9.84 -11.19 1.55
C ALA A 254 11.10 -11.89 1.01
N ALA A 255 11.39 -11.73 -0.28
CA ALA A 255 12.63 -12.24 -0.90
C ALA A 255 13.91 -11.56 -0.39
N LYS A 256 13.79 -10.45 0.36
CA LYS A 256 14.89 -9.75 1.03
C LYS A 256 14.85 -9.89 2.55
N ALA A 257 13.76 -10.43 3.09
CA ALA A 257 13.56 -10.59 4.53
C ALA A 257 14.43 -11.73 5.06
N ASN A 258 14.75 -11.67 6.35
CA ASN A 258 15.39 -12.77 7.08
C ASN A 258 14.42 -13.95 7.23
N GLU A 259 13.12 -13.65 7.41
CA GLU A 259 12.05 -14.66 7.49
C GLU A 259 10.89 -14.36 6.54
N TRP A 260 10.36 -15.42 5.92
CA TRP A 260 9.10 -15.39 5.19
C TRP A 260 8.12 -16.38 5.83
N LEU A 261 6.92 -15.90 6.16
CA LEU A 261 5.82 -16.65 6.76
C LEU A 261 4.73 -16.81 5.69
N PRO A 262 4.72 -17.94 4.94
CA PRO A 262 3.78 -18.21 3.87
C PRO A 262 2.42 -18.68 4.41
N LEU A 263 1.71 -17.80 5.10
CA LEU A 263 0.40 -18.13 5.68
C LEU A 263 -0.66 -18.47 4.62
N MET A 264 -1.66 -19.24 5.02
CA MET A 264 -2.87 -19.45 4.24
C MET A 264 -3.69 -18.14 4.18
N PRO A 265 -4.17 -17.71 2.99
CA PRO A 265 -4.96 -16.49 2.87
C PRO A 265 -6.19 -16.48 3.80
N GLY A 266 -6.39 -15.38 4.53
CA GLY A 266 -7.53 -15.20 5.44
C GLY A 266 -7.33 -15.76 6.85
N THR A 267 -6.11 -16.15 7.19
CA THR A 267 -5.75 -16.70 8.52
C THR A 267 -4.85 -15.75 9.32
N ASP A 268 -4.71 -14.50 8.84
CA ASP A 268 -3.89 -13.44 9.41
C ASP A 268 -4.20 -13.20 10.91
N GLY A 269 -5.47 -13.09 11.26
CA GLY A 269 -5.87 -12.90 12.66
C GLY A 269 -5.49 -14.07 13.58
N ALA A 270 -5.51 -15.32 13.09
CA ALA A 270 -5.09 -16.47 13.89
C ALA A 270 -3.57 -16.46 14.14
N LEU A 271 -2.79 -16.13 13.11
CA LEU A 271 -1.34 -15.98 13.23
C LEU A 271 -0.98 -14.83 14.19
N ALA A 272 -1.63 -13.67 14.07
CA ALA A 272 -1.38 -12.52 14.95
C ALA A 272 -1.71 -12.84 16.42
N LEU A 273 -2.85 -13.51 16.67
CA LEU A 273 -3.20 -13.96 18.02
C LEU A 273 -2.23 -15.01 18.56
N GLY A 274 -1.69 -15.89 17.70
CA GLY A 274 -0.64 -16.84 18.07
C GLY A 274 0.66 -16.16 18.51
N ILE A 275 1.08 -15.11 17.79
CA ILE A 275 2.25 -14.29 18.17
C ILE A 275 1.99 -13.61 19.52
N ALA A 276 0.83 -12.98 19.69
CA ALA A 276 0.44 -12.32 20.95
C ALA A 276 0.44 -13.30 22.13
N HIS A 277 -0.09 -14.51 21.93
CA HIS A 277 -0.10 -15.57 22.94
C HIS A 277 1.32 -15.93 23.40
N VAL A 278 2.26 -16.11 22.47
CA VAL A 278 3.65 -16.41 22.81
C VAL A 278 4.28 -15.27 23.62
N ILE A 279 4.07 -14.01 23.21
CA ILE A 279 4.60 -12.83 23.92
C ILE A 279 4.08 -12.79 25.37
N LEU A 280 2.77 -12.98 25.56
CA LEU A 280 2.13 -12.95 26.88
C LEU A 280 2.56 -14.13 27.76
N THR A 281 2.54 -15.35 27.23
CA THR A 281 2.92 -16.55 28.00
C THR A 281 4.40 -16.57 28.40
N LYS A 282 5.29 -16.01 27.57
CA LYS A 282 6.71 -15.85 27.90
C LYS A 282 7.00 -14.68 28.84
N GLY A 283 6.07 -13.74 29.02
CA GLY A 283 6.28 -12.60 29.92
C GLY A 283 7.14 -11.49 29.33
N VAL A 284 7.20 -11.39 28.00
CA VAL A 284 8.18 -10.56 27.25
C VAL A 284 7.53 -9.37 26.52
N TRP A 285 6.30 -9.00 26.86
CA TRP A 285 5.68 -7.78 26.34
C TRP A 285 6.41 -6.53 26.86
N TYR A 286 6.22 -5.38 26.21
CA TYR A 286 6.87 -4.14 26.60
C TYR A 286 6.18 -3.49 27.81
N LYS A 287 6.65 -3.83 29.01
CA LYS A 287 6.06 -3.44 30.30
C LYS A 287 5.98 -1.92 30.54
N ASP A 288 6.82 -1.14 29.89
CA ASP A 288 6.79 0.33 30.04
C ASP A 288 5.58 0.98 29.39
N PHE A 289 5.06 0.39 28.31
CA PHE A 289 3.84 0.84 27.65
C PHE A 289 2.60 0.06 28.11
N VAL A 290 2.72 -1.28 28.20
CA VAL A 290 1.58 -2.15 28.50
C VAL A 290 1.23 -2.16 29.99
N GLY A 291 2.23 -2.11 30.87
CA GLY A 291 2.07 -2.38 32.30
C GLY A 291 2.47 -3.82 32.68
N ASP A 292 2.13 -4.24 33.90
CA ASP A 292 2.54 -5.53 34.46
C ASP A 292 1.59 -6.02 35.56
N PHE A 293 1.75 -7.28 35.98
CA PHE A 293 1.10 -7.82 37.16
C PHE A 293 1.58 -7.09 38.44
N LYS A 294 0.66 -6.89 39.40
CA LYS A 294 0.93 -6.15 40.65
C LYS A 294 2.13 -6.68 41.45
N ASP A 295 2.40 -7.98 41.36
CA ASP A 295 3.50 -8.66 42.06
C ASP A 295 4.64 -9.09 41.11
N GLY A 296 4.59 -8.68 39.84
CA GLY A 296 5.56 -9.03 38.80
C GLY A 296 5.55 -10.49 38.34
N THR A 297 4.67 -11.34 38.88
CA THR A 297 4.61 -12.76 38.50
C THR A 297 3.70 -12.94 37.30
N ASN A 298 4.26 -13.45 36.20
CA ASN A 298 3.48 -13.72 34.98
C ASN A 298 2.47 -14.85 35.18
N ARG A 299 1.19 -14.52 35.08
CA ARG A 299 0.04 -15.43 35.20
C ARG A 299 -0.61 -15.81 33.88
N PHE A 300 -0.16 -15.29 32.74
CA PHE A 300 -0.65 -15.75 31.44
C PHE A 300 -0.17 -17.18 31.19
N LYS A 301 -1.05 -18.16 31.44
CA LYS A 301 -0.81 -19.59 31.23
C LYS A 301 -1.82 -20.13 30.23
N ALA A 302 -1.34 -20.82 29.20
CA ALA A 302 -2.18 -21.32 28.12
C ALA A 302 -3.44 -22.03 28.65
N GLY A 303 -4.61 -21.63 28.13
CA GLY A 303 -5.92 -22.15 28.52
C GLY A 303 -6.52 -21.56 29.80
N ALA A 304 -5.73 -20.94 30.67
CA ALA A 304 -6.18 -20.41 31.96
C ALA A 304 -6.61 -18.94 31.86
N GLU A 305 -7.71 -18.62 32.53
CA GLU A 305 -8.14 -17.24 32.74
C GLU A 305 -7.26 -16.55 33.79
N VAL A 306 -7.20 -15.23 33.69
CA VAL A 306 -6.48 -14.35 34.62
C VAL A 306 -7.48 -13.33 35.17
N ASP A 307 -7.40 -13.04 36.46
CA ASP A 307 -8.21 -11.98 37.07
C ASP A 307 -7.74 -10.61 36.56
N GLU A 308 -8.63 -9.84 35.95
CA GLU A 308 -8.35 -8.49 35.45
C GLU A 308 -7.81 -7.57 36.55
N ALA A 309 -8.20 -7.80 37.81
CA ALA A 309 -7.74 -7.00 38.93
C ALA A 309 -6.26 -7.24 39.31
N GLU A 310 -5.61 -8.31 38.83
CA GLU A 310 -4.21 -8.61 39.13
C GLU A 310 -3.21 -7.86 38.23
N PHE A 311 -3.68 -7.32 37.10
CA PHE A 311 -2.85 -6.62 36.13
C PHE A 311 -3.08 -5.11 36.19
N VAL A 312 -2.02 -4.33 36.13
CA VAL A 312 -2.08 -2.86 36.09
C VAL A 312 -1.56 -2.40 34.74
N GLU A 313 -2.47 -1.94 33.89
CA GLU A 313 -2.12 -1.36 32.59
C GLU A 313 -1.63 0.08 32.72
N LYS A 314 -0.79 0.52 31.76
CA LYS A 314 -0.27 1.90 31.68
C LYS A 314 -0.95 2.67 30.55
N GLU A 315 -0.51 2.44 29.32
CA GLU A 315 -1.00 3.13 28.12
C GLU A 315 -1.97 2.26 27.30
N THR A 316 -2.24 1.04 27.76
CA THR A 316 -3.17 0.09 27.13
C THR A 316 -4.47 -0.05 27.93
N ASN A 317 -5.47 -0.67 27.30
CA ASN A 317 -6.71 -1.04 27.98
C ASN A 317 -7.23 -2.39 27.47
N GLY A 318 -7.53 -3.30 28.40
CA GLY A 318 -8.20 -4.57 28.15
C GLY A 318 -7.28 -5.74 27.82
N ILE A 319 -5.99 -5.70 28.16
CA ILE A 319 -5.05 -6.82 27.87
C ILE A 319 -5.51 -8.14 28.50
N VAL A 320 -5.89 -8.15 29.79
CA VAL A 320 -6.36 -9.36 30.46
C VAL A 320 -7.72 -9.82 29.90
N LYS A 321 -8.62 -8.87 29.60
CA LYS A 321 -9.90 -9.17 28.97
C LYS A 321 -9.73 -9.82 27.59
N TRP A 322 -8.83 -9.29 26.78
CA TRP A 322 -8.48 -9.86 25.48
C TRP A 322 -7.87 -11.26 25.62
N TRP A 323 -6.99 -11.45 26.61
CA TRP A 323 -6.46 -12.76 26.97
C TRP A 323 -7.56 -13.77 27.27
N ASN A 324 -8.46 -13.43 28.19
CA ASN A 324 -9.54 -14.31 28.64
C ASN A 324 -10.51 -14.70 27.51
N ILE A 325 -10.85 -13.76 26.62
CA ILE A 325 -11.84 -13.97 25.56
C ILE A 325 -11.26 -14.69 24.34
N ALA A 326 -9.99 -14.43 23.99
CA ALA A 326 -9.45 -14.86 22.69
C ALA A 326 -8.02 -15.41 22.71
N VAL A 327 -7.08 -14.80 23.44
CA VAL A 327 -5.65 -15.13 23.27
C VAL A 327 -5.24 -16.38 24.03
N LYS A 328 -5.84 -16.67 25.20
CA LYS A 328 -5.40 -17.77 26.08
C LYS A 328 -5.38 -19.14 25.42
N ASP A 329 -6.25 -19.36 24.44
CA ASP A 329 -6.40 -20.63 23.72
C ASP A 329 -5.72 -20.63 22.35
N MET A 330 -5.11 -19.52 21.92
CA MET A 330 -4.41 -19.40 20.63
C MET A 330 -2.92 -19.70 20.77
N THR A 331 -2.59 -20.93 21.16
CA THR A 331 -1.19 -21.37 21.24
C THR A 331 -0.50 -21.31 19.88
N ALA A 332 0.84 -21.30 19.86
CA ALA A 332 1.61 -21.39 18.62
C ALA A 332 1.24 -22.63 17.79
N ALA A 333 0.96 -23.77 18.43
CA ALA A 333 0.49 -24.98 17.77
C ALA A 333 -0.87 -24.81 17.07
N LYS A 334 -1.84 -24.16 17.74
CA LYS A 334 -3.15 -23.88 17.15
C LYS A 334 -3.06 -22.85 16.02
N ALA A 335 -2.26 -21.80 16.21
CA ALA A 335 -2.01 -20.82 15.16
C ALA A 335 -1.32 -21.46 13.94
N ALA A 336 -0.43 -22.43 14.16
CA ALA A 336 0.21 -23.17 13.09
C ALA A 336 -0.76 -24.06 12.31
N GLU A 337 -1.65 -24.78 13.01
CA GLU A 337 -2.73 -25.55 12.38
C GLU A 337 -3.62 -24.66 11.49
N LEU A 338 -4.02 -23.50 12.02
CA LEU A 338 -4.93 -22.60 11.32
C LEU A 338 -4.28 -21.83 10.17
N SER A 339 -3.02 -21.43 10.30
CA SER A 339 -2.35 -20.55 9.34
C SER A 339 -1.41 -21.26 8.37
N GLY A 340 -1.00 -22.49 8.69
CA GLY A 340 0.03 -23.22 7.94
C GLY A 340 1.46 -22.74 8.22
N VAL A 341 1.67 -21.74 9.08
CA VAL A 341 3.00 -21.29 9.51
C VAL A 341 3.52 -22.20 10.64
N PRO A 342 4.72 -22.78 10.56
CA PRO A 342 5.25 -23.65 11.61
C PRO A 342 5.28 -23.00 13.00
N ALA A 343 4.90 -23.74 14.04
CA ALA A 343 4.80 -23.22 15.42
C ALA A 343 6.15 -22.68 15.94
N ASP A 344 7.26 -23.33 15.62
CA ASP A 344 8.61 -22.88 15.95
C ASP A 344 8.95 -21.54 15.28
N GLN A 345 8.44 -21.30 14.07
CA GLN A 345 8.57 -20.01 13.39
C GLN A 345 7.74 -18.92 14.08
N ILE A 346 6.50 -19.22 14.46
CA ILE A 346 5.64 -18.30 15.22
C ILE A 346 6.33 -17.88 16.52
N GLU A 347 6.90 -18.85 17.26
CA GLU A 347 7.63 -18.58 18.50
C GLU A 347 8.89 -17.75 18.29
N ARG A 348 9.67 -18.03 17.24
CA ARG A 348 10.86 -17.23 16.89
C ARG A 348 10.51 -15.79 16.58
N VAL A 349 9.51 -15.56 15.72
CA VAL A 349 9.08 -14.21 15.36
C VAL A 349 8.57 -13.45 16.58
N ALA A 350 7.72 -14.08 17.39
CA ALA A 350 7.20 -13.48 18.61
C ALA A 350 8.32 -13.08 19.59
N THR A 351 9.31 -13.95 19.77
CA THR A 351 10.44 -13.69 20.67
C THR A 351 11.36 -12.60 20.11
N GLY A 352 11.69 -12.65 18.81
CA GLY A 352 12.54 -11.64 18.16
C GLY A 352 11.91 -10.25 18.14
N MET A 353 10.59 -10.15 17.97
CA MET A 353 9.86 -8.89 18.13
C MET A 353 9.99 -8.36 19.56
N ALA A 354 9.74 -9.21 20.55
CA ALA A 354 9.81 -8.82 21.96
C ALA A 354 11.23 -8.38 22.40
N GLU A 355 12.27 -9.06 21.93
CA GLU A 355 13.67 -8.69 22.20
C GLU A 355 14.06 -7.32 21.61
N ALA A 356 13.42 -6.92 20.51
CA ALA A 356 13.64 -5.65 19.84
C ALA A 356 12.80 -4.50 20.40
N ALA A 357 11.84 -4.77 21.30
CA ALA A 357 10.97 -3.76 21.88
C ALA A 357 11.76 -2.63 22.58
N PRO A 358 11.36 -1.35 22.44
CA PRO A 358 10.21 -0.85 21.70
C PRO A 358 10.48 -0.55 20.21
N ASN A 359 11.66 -0.89 19.68
CA ASN A 359 12.05 -0.54 18.32
C ASN A 359 11.51 -1.56 17.30
N VAL A 360 10.19 -1.74 17.25
CA VAL A 360 9.53 -2.76 16.41
C VAL A 360 8.54 -2.10 15.46
N CYS A 361 8.68 -2.33 14.16
CA CYS A 361 7.73 -1.86 13.16
C CYS A 361 6.78 -2.98 12.75
N VAL A 362 5.49 -2.89 13.11
CA VAL A 362 4.43 -3.77 12.56
C VAL A 362 3.77 -3.12 11.36
N TRP A 363 4.28 -3.41 10.17
CA TRP A 363 3.83 -2.82 8.90
C TRP A 363 2.70 -3.62 8.29
N MET A 364 1.46 -3.27 8.61
CA MET A 364 0.29 -3.85 7.96
C MET A 364 -0.07 -3.11 6.67
N GLY A 365 -0.44 -3.86 5.63
CA GLY A 365 -1.15 -3.33 4.47
C GLY A 365 -2.46 -4.06 4.18
N PRO A 366 -3.10 -3.75 3.03
CA PRO A 366 -4.48 -4.12 2.79
C PRO A 366 -4.72 -5.62 2.63
N GLY A 367 -3.70 -6.44 2.33
CA GLY A 367 -3.86 -7.89 2.14
C GLY A 367 -4.46 -8.61 3.35
N ALA A 368 -4.12 -8.15 4.56
CA ALA A 368 -4.63 -8.71 5.81
C ALA A 368 -6.05 -8.24 6.17
N GLY A 369 -6.42 -7.03 5.74
CA GLY A 369 -7.65 -6.35 6.18
C GLY A 369 -8.79 -6.33 5.16
N MET A 370 -8.50 -6.31 3.85
CA MET A 370 -9.49 -6.12 2.78
C MET A 370 -10.22 -7.43 2.44
N GLN A 371 -10.83 -8.03 3.45
CA GLN A 371 -11.62 -9.26 3.38
C GLN A 371 -12.95 -9.05 4.13
N ALA A 372 -13.96 -9.89 3.88
CA ALA A 372 -15.29 -9.74 4.46
C ALA A 372 -15.31 -9.65 6.00
N ARG A 373 -14.30 -10.24 6.69
CA ARG A 373 -14.11 -10.20 8.15
C ARG A 373 -12.74 -9.63 8.56
N GLY A 374 -12.03 -8.97 7.63
CA GLY A 374 -10.64 -8.58 7.82
C GLY A 374 -10.43 -7.44 8.83
N ALA A 375 -11.50 -6.74 9.23
CA ALA A 375 -11.47 -5.74 10.30
C ALA A 375 -10.85 -6.29 11.61
N TYR A 376 -11.22 -7.51 12.01
CA TYR A 376 -10.66 -8.15 13.21
C TYR A 376 -9.23 -8.64 13.02
N SER A 377 -8.86 -9.05 11.80
CA SER A 377 -7.46 -9.37 11.48
C SER A 377 -6.60 -8.11 11.57
N ALA A 378 -7.09 -6.98 11.07
CA ALA A 378 -6.41 -5.70 11.17
C ALA A 378 -6.22 -5.27 12.63
N MET A 379 -7.23 -5.39 13.48
CA MET A 379 -7.10 -5.13 14.92
C MET A 379 -6.07 -6.05 15.57
N ALA A 380 -6.09 -7.36 15.28
CA ALA A 380 -5.16 -8.31 15.87
C ALA A 380 -3.70 -8.04 15.47
N VAL A 381 -3.45 -7.70 14.19
CA VAL A 381 -2.11 -7.33 13.71
C VAL A 381 -1.65 -6.02 14.36
N HIS A 382 -2.50 -5.00 14.47
CA HIS A 382 -2.12 -3.74 15.12
C HIS A 382 -1.90 -3.84 16.62
N ALA A 383 -2.66 -4.71 17.30
CA ALA A 383 -2.45 -4.97 18.72
C ALA A 383 -1.03 -5.48 19.02
N LEU A 384 -0.36 -6.16 18.08
CA LEU A 384 1.03 -6.58 18.25
C LEU A 384 1.97 -5.40 18.46
N GLY A 385 1.77 -4.28 17.73
CA GLY A 385 2.57 -3.07 17.89
C GLY A 385 2.47 -2.53 19.31
N GLY A 386 1.26 -2.36 19.83
CA GLY A 386 1.03 -1.95 21.22
C GLY A 386 1.63 -2.92 22.24
N LEU A 387 1.59 -4.23 21.98
CA LEU A 387 2.12 -5.25 22.89
C LEU A 387 3.65 -5.19 23.05
N VAL A 388 4.35 -4.72 22.03
CA VAL A 388 5.82 -4.55 22.03
C VAL A 388 6.25 -3.09 22.07
N GLY A 389 5.32 -2.14 22.28
CA GLY A 389 5.60 -0.71 22.34
C GLY A 389 6.15 -0.10 21.03
N GLY A 390 5.84 -0.72 19.90
CA GLY A 390 6.35 -0.37 18.56
C GLY A 390 5.54 0.69 17.81
#